data_AF-A0A0F7CML9-F1
#
_entry.id   AF-A0A0F7CML9-F1
#
_cell.length_a   1.000
_cell.length_b   1.000
_cell.length_c   1.000
_cell.angle_alpha   90.00
_cell.angle_beta   90.00
_cell.angle_gamma   90.00
#
_symmetry.space_group_name_H-M   'P 1'
#
loop_
_entity.id
_entity.type
_entity.pdbx_description
1 polymer ?
#
loop_
_entity_poly.entity_id
_entity_poly.type
_entity_poly.pdbx_seq_one_letter_code
_entity_poly.pdbx_strand_id
1 'polypeptide(L)'
;MKLRAVLPDGHADSFMRQLWAWWYEQTVHMLQKRHTSVSVTRLMQRISRIRDDYTSDRLPTLVEREDFTPEAETELADACFVHQLHWVGASRQLNKAMVDYYRAYTQTVAWIEDDLVDLEELARFEHNLVDEWDREFDWMLDDLGDDATDREQEQAGKALLRKTLEQTRYQIREAYDEAFFSRGKHHELADRGRVGWHPDFRERVANLIRARA
;
A
#
# COMPACT_ATOMS: atom_id res chain seq x y z
N MET A 1 -21.89 26.10 -16.43
CA MET A 1 -20.58 25.85 -15.79
C MET A 1 -19.74 25.04 -16.77
N LYS A 2 -18.54 25.48 -17.16
CA LYS A 2 -17.67 24.72 -18.09
C LYS A 2 -16.85 23.73 -17.27
N LEU A 3 -16.83 22.44 -17.64
CA LEU A 3 -16.02 21.40 -16.98
C LEU A 3 -14.55 21.80 -16.80
N ARG A 4 -14.02 22.62 -17.72
CA ARG A 4 -12.66 23.16 -17.69
C ARG A 4 -12.31 23.95 -16.42
N ALA A 5 -13.28 24.49 -15.68
CA ALA A 5 -13.05 25.23 -14.44
C ALA A 5 -12.98 24.34 -13.19
N VAL A 6 -13.14 23.02 -13.34
CA VAL A 6 -13.22 22.05 -12.23
C VAL A 6 -12.13 20.97 -12.31
N LEU A 7 -11.38 20.93 -13.42
CA LEU A 7 -10.27 20.00 -13.59
C LEU A 7 -9.11 20.41 -12.68
N PRO A 8 -8.52 19.48 -11.92
CA PRO A 8 -7.23 19.69 -11.30
C PRO A 8 -6.20 20.03 -12.39
N ASP A 9 -5.38 21.07 -12.16
CA ASP A 9 -4.30 21.42 -13.08
C ASP A 9 -3.32 20.24 -13.20
N GLY A 10 -2.93 19.88 -14.42
CA GLY A 10 -1.99 18.76 -14.67
C GLY A 10 -2.60 17.35 -14.62
N HIS A 11 -3.67 17.11 -13.83
CA HIS A 11 -4.16 15.74 -13.56
C HIS A 11 -5.53 15.42 -14.19
N ALA A 12 -5.84 16.05 -15.32
CA ALA A 12 -7.16 15.94 -15.97
C ALA A 12 -7.52 14.49 -16.36
N ASP A 13 -6.55 13.70 -16.82
CA ASP A 13 -6.81 12.33 -17.27
C ASP A 13 -7.17 11.42 -16.10
N SER A 14 -6.39 11.47 -15.02
CA SER A 14 -6.66 10.76 -13.76
C SER A 14 -8.04 11.12 -13.21
N PHE A 15 -8.33 12.42 -13.13
CA PHE A 15 -9.62 12.92 -12.67
C PHE A 15 -10.78 12.38 -13.52
N MET A 16 -10.62 12.41 -14.85
CA MET A 16 -11.65 11.93 -15.77
C MET A 16 -11.84 10.42 -15.68
N ARG A 17 -10.77 9.63 -15.49
CA ARG A 17 -10.87 8.17 -15.26
C ARG A 17 -11.75 7.87 -14.04
N GLN A 18 -11.52 8.56 -12.91
CA GLN A 18 -12.35 8.38 -11.72
C GLN A 18 -13.82 8.78 -11.93
N LEU A 19 -14.06 9.88 -12.64
CA LEU A 19 -15.42 10.32 -12.96
C LEU A 19 -16.14 9.32 -13.88
N TRP A 20 -15.43 8.77 -14.86
CA TRP A 20 -15.95 7.74 -15.77
C TRP A 20 -16.27 6.43 -15.06
N ALA A 21 -15.39 5.96 -14.19
CA ALA A 21 -15.62 4.75 -13.39
C ALA A 21 -16.91 4.90 -12.56
N TRP A 22 -17.06 6.03 -11.86
CA TRP A 22 -18.27 6.31 -11.10
C TRP A 22 -19.53 6.38 -11.99
N TRP A 23 -19.44 7.02 -13.17
CA TRP A 23 -20.57 7.12 -14.09
C TRP A 23 -20.98 5.75 -14.65
N TYR A 24 -20.01 4.88 -14.92
CA TYR A 24 -20.24 3.51 -15.33
C TYR A 24 -21.02 2.73 -14.27
N GLU A 25 -20.62 2.81 -13.00
CA GLU A 25 -21.38 2.21 -11.89
C GLU A 25 -22.82 2.70 -11.84
N GLN A 26 -23.04 4.01 -11.99
CA GLN A 26 -24.40 4.56 -12.00
C GLN A 26 -25.22 4.01 -13.17
N THR A 27 -24.59 3.82 -14.32
CA THR A 27 -25.23 3.23 -15.50
C THR A 27 -25.63 1.77 -15.24
N VAL A 28 -24.73 0.97 -14.64
CA VAL A 28 -25.02 -0.42 -14.24
C VAL A 28 -26.18 -0.48 -13.24
N HIS A 29 -26.19 0.39 -12.23
CA HIS A 29 -27.28 0.46 -11.26
C HIS A 29 -28.63 0.83 -11.90
N MET A 30 -28.62 1.68 -12.92
CA MET A 30 -29.83 2.01 -13.68
C MET A 30 -30.33 0.83 -14.52
N LEU A 31 -29.43 0.08 -15.17
CA LEU A 31 -29.78 -1.14 -15.90
C LEU A 31 -30.36 -2.23 -14.98
N GLN A 32 -29.86 -2.31 -13.75
CA GLN A 32 -30.38 -3.19 -12.70
C GLN A 32 -31.66 -2.66 -12.03
N LYS A 33 -32.20 -1.53 -12.50
CA LYS A 33 -33.40 -0.86 -11.95
C LYS A 33 -33.28 -0.48 -10.47
N ARG A 34 -32.06 -0.30 -9.94
CA ARG A 34 -31.83 0.17 -8.57
C ARG A 34 -32.19 1.65 -8.42
N HIS A 35 -32.02 2.44 -9.48
CA HIS A 35 -32.57 3.79 -9.65
C HIS A 35 -32.79 4.08 -11.14
N THR A 36 -33.45 5.19 -11.48
CA THR A 36 -33.80 5.52 -12.88
C THR A 36 -33.06 6.72 -13.45
N SER A 37 -32.41 7.52 -12.61
CA SER A 37 -31.66 8.71 -13.01
C SER A 37 -30.60 9.10 -11.97
N VAL A 38 -29.72 10.03 -12.34
CA VAL A 38 -28.77 10.71 -11.45
C VAL A 38 -29.06 12.20 -11.49
N SER A 39 -29.28 12.82 -10.33
CA SER A 39 -29.53 14.26 -10.27
C SER A 39 -28.26 15.07 -10.54
N VAL A 40 -28.43 16.28 -11.08
CA VAL A 40 -27.33 17.23 -11.28
C VAL A 40 -26.60 17.50 -9.97
N THR A 41 -27.34 17.68 -8.86
CA THR A 41 -26.74 17.88 -7.54
C THR A 41 -25.82 16.73 -7.13
N ARG A 42 -26.23 15.48 -7.36
CA ARG A 42 -25.41 14.30 -7.03
C ARG A 42 -24.15 14.23 -7.89
N LEU A 43 -24.28 14.49 -9.20
CA LEU A 43 -23.12 14.58 -10.10
C LEU A 43 -22.15 15.67 -9.65
N MET A 44 -22.66 16.86 -9.34
CA MET A 44 -21.87 18.00 -8.88
C MET A 44 -21.15 17.71 -7.56
N GLN A 45 -21.81 17.05 -6.61
CA GLN A 45 -21.19 16.60 -5.37
C GLN A 45 -20.09 15.58 -5.62
N ARG A 46 -20.28 14.62 -6.54
CA ARG A 46 -19.23 13.66 -6.89
C ARG A 46 -18.02 14.34 -7.52
N ILE A 47 -18.25 15.24 -8.48
CA ILE A 47 -17.19 16.03 -9.13
C ILE A 47 -16.38 16.80 -8.09
N SER A 48 -17.03 17.46 -7.12
CA SER A 48 -16.33 18.16 -6.03
C SER A 48 -15.47 17.21 -5.23
N ARG A 49 -16.02 16.06 -4.80
CA ARG A 49 -15.26 15.07 -4.01
C ARG A 49 -14.01 14.57 -4.74
N ILE A 50 -14.16 14.18 -6.01
CA ILE A 50 -13.02 13.72 -6.81
C ILE A 50 -11.97 14.83 -6.89
N ARG A 51 -12.38 16.08 -7.16
CA ARG A 51 -11.43 17.21 -7.23
C ARG A 51 -10.71 17.43 -5.91
N ASP A 52 -11.42 17.31 -4.79
CA ASP A 52 -10.86 17.54 -3.46
C ASP A 52 -9.75 16.50 -3.14
N ASP A 53 -9.75 15.32 -3.77
CA ASP A 53 -8.67 14.32 -3.67
C ASP A 53 -7.38 14.68 -4.44
N TYR A 54 -7.40 15.73 -5.28
CA TYR A 54 -6.22 16.25 -6.02
C TYR A 54 -5.67 17.55 -5.40
N THR A 55 -5.89 17.75 -4.10
CA THR A 55 -5.30 18.85 -3.34
C THR A 55 -3.86 18.51 -2.93
N SER A 56 -3.09 19.52 -2.51
CA SER A 56 -1.67 19.34 -2.18
C SER A 56 -1.41 18.39 -1.01
N ASP A 57 -2.39 18.21 -0.12
CA ASP A 57 -2.33 17.39 1.09
C ASP A 57 -3.08 16.05 0.96
N ARG A 58 -3.80 15.83 -0.14
CA ARG A 58 -4.54 14.59 -0.43
C ARG A 58 -3.96 13.87 -1.65
N LEU A 59 -4.35 12.61 -1.78
CA LEU A 59 -4.09 11.79 -2.95
C LEU A 59 -5.33 10.94 -3.24
N PRO A 60 -5.62 10.66 -4.52
CA PRO A 60 -6.69 9.73 -4.86
C PRO A 60 -6.24 8.29 -4.65
N THR A 61 -7.10 7.45 -4.08
CA THR A 61 -6.96 5.99 -4.17
C THR A 61 -7.46 5.55 -5.54
N LEU A 62 -6.56 4.95 -6.33
CA LEU A 62 -6.79 4.56 -7.72
C LEU A 62 -6.80 3.03 -7.88
N VAL A 63 -6.39 2.29 -6.84
CA VAL A 63 -6.32 0.83 -6.84
C VAL A 63 -7.20 0.26 -5.73
N GLU A 64 -8.24 -0.43 -6.14
CA GLU A 64 -9.20 -1.09 -5.27
C GLU A 64 -8.70 -2.48 -4.86
N ARG A 65 -9.38 -3.07 -3.88
CA ARG A 65 -9.03 -4.42 -3.42
C ARG A 65 -9.31 -5.47 -4.49
N GLU A 66 -10.36 -5.27 -5.26
CA GLU A 66 -10.83 -6.15 -6.31
C GLU A 66 -9.89 -6.21 -7.52
N ASP A 67 -8.95 -5.26 -7.62
CA ASP A 67 -7.93 -5.24 -8.67
C ASP A 67 -6.83 -6.29 -8.44
N PHE A 68 -6.77 -6.91 -7.26
CA PHE A 68 -5.85 -8.02 -6.97
C PHE A 68 -6.36 -9.33 -7.60
N THR A 69 -5.65 -9.80 -8.62
CA THR A 69 -6.06 -10.97 -9.42
C THR A 69 -5.32 -12.26 -9.02
N PRO A 70 -5.84 -13.45 -9.41
CA PRO A 70 -5.13 -14.71 -9.20
C PRO A 70 -3.74 -14.76 -9.88
N GLU A 71 -3.57 -14.06 -11.00
CA GLU A 71 -2.29 -13.94 -11.68
C GLU A 71 -1.29 -13.17 -10.82
N ALA A 72 -1.71 -12.03 -10.23
CA ALA A 72 -0.87 -11.26 -9.30
C ALA A 72 -0.52 -12.07 -8.04
N GLU A 73 -1.45 -12.88 -7.52
CA GLU A 73 -1.15 -13.82 -6.42
C GLU A 73 -0.06 -14.81 -6.80
N THR A 74 -0.11 -15.36 -8.01
CA THR A 74 0.89 -16.30 -8.53
C THR A 74 2.26 -15.66 -8.69
N GLU A 75 2.31 -14.43 -9.20
CA GLU A 75 3.55 -13.66 -9.36
C GLU A 75 4.22 -13.34 -8.02
N LEU A 76 3.43 -12.99 -6.99
CA LEU A 76 3.94 -12.66 -5.67
C LEU A 76 4.25 -13.89 -4.80
N ALA A 77 3.84 -15.10 -5.20
CA ALA A 77 3.96 -16.30 -4.37
C ALA A 77 5.39 -16.61 -3.91
N ASP A 78 6.39 -16.26 -4.73
CA ASP A 78 7.81 -16.41 -4.42
C ASP A 78 8.51 -15.06 -4.15
N ALA A 79 7.78 -14.00 -3.82
CA ALA A 79 8.39 -12.73 -3.45
C ALA A 79 9.18 -12.86 -2.12
N CYS A 80 10.26 -12.10 -1.96
CA CYS A 80 11.09 -12.16 -0.76
C CYS A 80 10.31 -11.80 0.51
N PHE A 81 9.39 -10.82 0.45
CA PHE A 81 8.56 -10.50 1.62
C PHE A 81 7.67 -11.68 2.05
N VAL A 82 7.22 -12.52 1.11
CA VAL A 82 6.47 -13.75 1.41
C VAL A 82 7.33 -14.72 2.21
N HIS A 83 8.59 -14.92 1.83
CA HIS A 83 9.55 -15.72 2.62
C HIS A 83 9.76 -15.14 4.01
N GLN A 84 9.88 -13.81 4.13
CA GLN A 84 10.01 -13.15 5.42
C GLN A 84 8.80 -13.43 6.34
N LEU A 85 7.57 -13.40 5.81
CA LEU A 85 6.37 -13.77 6.57
C LEU A 85 6.39 -15.23 7.04
N HIS A 86 6.98 -16.14 6.27
CA HIS A 86 7.16 -17.53 6.69
C HIS A 86 8.17 -17.67 7.82
N TRP A 87 9.29 -16.92 7.79
CA TRP A 87 10.32 -16.98 8.85
C TRP A 87 9.80 -16.57 10.23
N VAL A 88 8.74 -15.78 10.29
CA VAL A 88 8.10 -15.33 11.54
C VAL A 88 6.73 -15.97 11.79
N GLY A 89 6.41 -17.07 11.10
CA GLY A 89 5.17 -17.82 11.32
C GLY A 89 3.89 -17.00 11.09
N ALA A 90 3.92 -16.05 10.14
CA ALA A 90 2.82 -15.16 9.80
C ALA A 90 1.98 -15.64 8.60
N SER A 91 1.99 -16.94 8.28
CA SER A 91 1.32 -17.51 7.09
C SER A 91 -0.17 -17.16 6.97
N ARG A 92 -0.89 -16.96 8.08
CA ARG A 92 -2.31 -16.55 8.06
C ARG A 92 -2.55 -15.13 7.50
N GLN A 93 -1.49 -14.32 7.40
CA GLN A 93 -1.55 -12.96 6.86
C GLN A 93 -1.09 -12.84 5.41
N LEU A 94 -0.60 -13.92 4.79
CA LEU A 94 -0.02 -13.88 3.43
C LEU A 94 -0.95 -13.23 2.40
N ASN A 95 -2.19 -13.70 2.29
CA ASN A 95 -3.13 -13.12 1.32
C ASN A 95 -3.39 -11.62 1.56
N LYS A 96 -3.47 -11.18 2.82
CA LYS A 96 -3.62 -9.74 3.13
C LYS A 96 -2.37 -8.95 2.79
N ALA A 97 -1.19 -9.50 3.09
CA ALA A 97 0.09 -8.89 2.78
C ALA A 97 0.32 -8.75 1.27
N MET A 98 -0.06 -9.77 0.48
CA MET A 98 -0.01 -9.73 -0.98
C MET A 98 -0.96 -8.68 -1.56
N VAL A 99 -2.18 -8.59 -1.04
CA VAL A 99 -3.15 -7.55 -1.44
C VAL A 99 -2.61 -6.16 -1.11
N ASP A 100 -2.14 -5.93 0.12
CA ASP A 100 -1.60 -4.63 0.53
C ASP A 100 -0.35 -4.26 -0.29
N TYR A 101 0.58 -5.20 -0.50
CA TYR A 101 1.75 -5.04 -1.38
C TYR A 101 1.33 -4.62 -2.80
N TYR A 102 0.46 -5.42 -3.43
CA TYR A 102 0.04 -5.19 -4.81
C TYR A 102 -0.63 -3.83 -4.96
N ARG A 103 -1.54 -3.50 -4.04
CA ARG A 103 -2.23 -2.23 -4.06
C ARG A 103 -1.27 -1.07 -3.87
N ALA A 104 -0.35 -1.13 -2.91
CA ALA A 104 0.61 -0.04 -2.69
C ALA A 104 1.58 0.15 -3.87
N TYR A 105 2.03 -0.95 -4.48
CA TYR A 105 2.92 -0.91 -5.65
C TYR A 105 2.19 -0.29 -6.85
N THR A 106 1.02 -0.81 -7.21
CA THR A 106 0.23 -0.33 -8.35
C THR A 106 -0.26 1.11 -8.12
N GLN A 107 -0.60 1.47 -6.88
CA GLN A 107 -0.96 2.83 -6.50
C GLN A 107 0.21 3.80 -6.69
N THR A 108 1.43 3.37 -6.31
CA THR A 108 2.66 4.15 -6.51
C THR A 108 2.91 4.39 -8.00
N VAL A 109 2.78 3.35 -8.83
CA VAL A 109 2.93 3.47 -10.29
C VAL A 109 1.92 4.47 -10.86
N ALA A 110 0.64 4.32 -10.51
CA ALA A 110 -0.42 5.20 -10.99
C ALA A 110 -0.20 6.66 -10.58
N TRP A 111 0.28 6.91 -9.36
CA TRP A 111 0.61 8.27 -8.91
C TRP A 111 1.80 8.87 -9.65
N ILE A 112 2.85 8.10 -9.91
CA ILE A 112 4.03 8.60 -10.64
C ILE A 112 3.67 8.87 -12.10
N GLU A 113 2.92 7.98 -12.75
CA GLU A 113 2.50 8.17 -14.16
C GLU A 113 1.61 9.40 -14.37
N ASP A 114 0.83 9.76 -13.35
CA ASP A 114 -0.04 10.94 -13.36
C ASP A 114 0.60 12.19 -12.72
N ASP A 115 1.91 12.16 -12.41
CA ASP A 115 2.65 13.23 -11.70
C ASP A 115 2.03 13.66 -10.35
N LEU A 116 1.27 12.78 -9.70
CA LEU A 116 0.61 13.05 -8.42
C LEU A 116 1.56 13.00 -7.23
N VAL A 117 2.58 12.15 -7.33
CA VAL A 117 3.65 11.97 -6.33
C VAL A 117 4.96 11.86 -7.09
N ASP A 118 5.96 12.63 -6.68
CA ASP A 118 7.31 12.52 -7.24
C ASP A 118 8.17 11.49 -6.47
N LEU A 119 9.29 11.12 -7.08
CA LEU A 119 10.20 10.12 -6.51
C LEU A 119 10.86 10.59 -5.21
N GLU A 120 11.02 11.90 -4.99
CA GLU A 120 11.64 12.46 -3.79
C GLU A 120 10.68 12.38 -2.60
N GLU A 121 9.41 12.73 -2.79
CA GLU A 121 8.33 12.59 -1.82
C GLU A 121 8.18 11.14 -1.40
N LEU A 122 8.14 10.21 -2.36
CA LEU A 122 8.06 8.78 -2.09
C LEU A 122 9.30 8.27 -1.33
N ALA A 123 10.50 8.68 -1.74
CA ALA A 123 11.74 8.27 -1.08
C ALA A 123 11.82 8.78 0.36
N ARG A 124 11.40 10.02 0.62
CA ARG A 124 11.31 10.59 1.98
C ARG A 124 10.30 9.81 2.83
N PHE A 125 9.14 9.47 2.26
CA PHE A 125 8.16 8.64 2.96
C PHE A 125 8.73 7.27 3.32
N GLU A 126 9.33 6.55 2.36
CA GLU A 126 9.96 5.26 2.61
C GLU A 126 11.09 5.33 3.63
N HIS A 127 11.89 6.41 3.61
CA HIS A 127 12.95 6.62 4.60
C HIS A 127 12.39 6.71 6.02
N ASN A 128 11.29 7.46 6.21
CA ASN A 128 10.63 7.55 7.51
C ASN A 128 10.09 6.19 7.98
N LEU A 129 9.54 5.37 7.07
CA LEU A 129 9.11 4.01 7.42
C LEU A 129 10.28 3.13 7.88
N VAL A 130 11.41 3.19 7.17
CA VAL A 130 12.62 2.43 7.54
C VAL A 130 13.16 2.89 8.88
N ASP A 131 13.30 4.19 9.10
CA ASP A 131 13.84 4.77 10.34
C ASP A 131 13.00 4.37 11.58
N GLU A 132 11.68 4.32 11.43
CA GLU A 132 10.78 3.88 12.51
C GLU A 132 10.80 2.37 12.71
N TRP A 133 10.89 1.61 11.64
CA TRP A 133 11.11 0.17 11.74
C TRP A 133 12.44 -0.16 12.43
N ASP A 134 13.52 0.56 12.13
CA ASP A 134 14.86 0.31 12.69
C ASP A 134 14.84 0.47 14.22
N ARG A 135 14.15 1.50 14.73
CA ARG A 135 13.94 1.68 16.19
C ARG A 135 13.25 0.49 16.84
N GLU A 136 12.19 0.00 16.21
CA GLU A 136 11.40 -1.12 16.74
C GLU A 136 12.13 -2.45 16.60
N PHE A 137 12.95 -2.59 15.55
CA PHE A 137 13.81 -3.73 15.33
C PHE A 137 14.93 -3.78 16.38
N ASP A 138 15.57 -2.64 16.70
CA ASP A 138 16.57 -2.56 17.77
C ASP A 138 15.97 -2.92 19.14
N TRP A 139 14.76 -2.44 19.46
CA TRP A 139 14.06 -2.87 20.68
C TRP A 139 13.77 -4.37 20.70
N MET A 140 13.34 -4.93 19.57
CA MET A 140 13.12 -6.37 19.46
C MET A 140 14.42 -7.15 19.70
N LEU A 141 15.56 -6.66 19.21
CA LEU A 141 16.87 -7.28 19.46
C LEU A 141 17.31 -7.14 20.92
N ASP A 142 17.14 -5.98 21.55
CA ASP A 142 17.46 -5.77 22.97
C ASP A 142 16.62 -6.66 23.90
N ASP A 143 15.35 -6.88 23.55
CA ASP A 143 14.44 -7.77 24.28
C ASP A 143 14.77 -9.26 24.07
N LEU A 144 15.43 -9.60 22.96
CA LEU A 144 15.91 -10.94 22.66
C LEU A 144 17.29 -11.14 23.31
N GLY A 145 17.38 -12.01 24.32
CA GLY A 145 18.68 -12.41 24.85
C GLY A 145 19.52 -13.21 23.84
N ASP A 146 20.83 -13.27 24.06
CA ASP A 146 21.79 -13.98 23.18
C ASP A 146 21.46 -15.49 22.99
N ASP A 147 20.77 -16.10 23.95
CA ASP A 147 20.38 -17.52 23.94
C ASP A 147 18.93 -17.75 23.46
N ALA A 148 18.31 -16.77 22.80
CA ALA A 148 16.93 -16.88 22.33
C ALA A 148 16.75 -18.06 21.36
N THR A 149 15.74 -18.89 21.63
CA THR A 149 15.39 -20.03 20.80
C THR A 149 14.77 -19.59 19.46
N ASP A 150 14.83 -20.44 18.43
CA ASP A 150 14.17 -20.21 17.13
C ASP A 150 12.70 -19.79 17.29
N ARG A 151 11.99 -20.38 18.25
CA ARG A 151 10.59 -20.07 18.52
C ARG A 151 10.41 -18.68 19.11
N GLU A 152 11.31 -18.23 19.99
CA GLU A 152 11.28 -16.88 20.56
C GLU A 152 11.60 -15.84 19.50
N GLN A 153 12.60 -16.09 18.64
CA GLN A 153 12.92 -15.24 17.50
C GLN A 153 11.74 -15.12 16.52
N GLU A 154 11.06 -16.23 16.20
CA GLU A 154 9.85 -16.24 15.37
C GLU A 154 8.74 -15.37 16.00
N GLN A 155 8.47 -15.53 17.31
CA GLN A 155 7.43 -14.75 17.99
C GLN A 155 7.78 -13.26 18.09
N ALA A 156 9.04 -12.93 18.39
CA ALA A 156 9.52 -11.55 18.44
C ALA A 156 9.36 -10.87 17.08
N GLY A 157 9.78 -11.53 16.01
CA GLY A 157 9.62 -11.01 14.65
C GLY A 157 8.17 -10.85 14.22
N LYS A 158 7.30 -11.75 14.65
CA LYS A 158 5.85 -11.64 14.43
C LYS A 158 5.24 -10.47 15.19
N ALA A 159 5.70 -10.22 16.41
CA ALA A 159 5.27 -9.09 17.22
C ALA A 159 5.73 -7.76 16.59
N LEU A 160 6.98 -7.69 16.11
CA LEU A 160 7.50 -6.56 15.35
C LEU A 160 6.65 -6.29 14.11
N LEU A 161 6.45 -7.29 13.25
CA LEU A 161 5.60 -7.19 12.05
C LEU A 161 4.22 -6.61 12.39
N ARG A 162 3.57 -7.16 13.43
CA ARG A 162 2.25 -6.67 13.85
C ARG A 162 2.29 -5.21 14.31
N LYS A 163 3.26 -4.85 15.16
CA LYS A 163 3.43 -3.50 15.70
C LYS A 163 3.64 -2.49 14.58
N THR A 164 4.57 -2.77 13.67
CA THR A 164 4.88 -1.92 12.51
C THR A 164 3.66 -1.73 11.60
N LEU A 165 2.91 -2.79 11.29
CA LEU A 165 1.72 -2.69 10.42
C LEU A 165 0.49 -2.04 11.09
N GLU A 166 0.49 -1.91 12.42
CA GLU A 166 -0.50 -1.15 13.20
C GLU A 166 -0.14 0.36 13.24
N GLN A 167 1.14 0.73 13.08
CA GLN A 167 1.62 2.12 13.06
C GLN A 167 1.31 2.85 11.74
N THR A 168 0.06 3.28 11.59
CA THR A 168 -0.43 4.01 10.40
C THR A 168 -0.28 5.53 10.49
N ARG A 169 0.39 6.04 11.53
CA ARG A 169 0.64 7.48 11.73
C ARG A 169 1.55 8.09 10.67
N TYR A 170 2.37 7.26 10.01
CA TYR A 170 3.27 7.69 8.95
C TYR A 170 2.55 7.56 7.62
N GLN A 171 2.23 8.71 7.06
CA GLN A 171 1.50 8.85 5.81
C GLN A 171 2.36 9.60 4.81
N ILE A 172 2.18 9.30 3.52
CA ILE A 172 2.85 10.02 2.45
C ILE A 172 2.39 11.49 2.41
N ARG A 173 1.11 11.73 2.72
CA ARG A 173 0.53 13.06 2.98
C ARG A 173 -0.46 12.98 4.14
N GLU A 174 -0.57 14.06 4.90
CA GLU A 174 -1.36 14.14 6.15
C GLU A 174 -2.85 13.78 5.97
N ALA A 175 -3.42 14.05 4.79
CA ALA A 175 -4.83 13.76 4.52
C ALA A 175 -5.03 12.52 3.63
N TYR A 176 -4.01 11.65 3.52
CA TYR A 176 -4.10 10.33 2.90
C TYR A 176 -3.89 9.23 3.96
N ASP A 177 -4.99 8.80 4.58
CA ASP A 177 -5.03 7.90 5.74
C ASP A 177 -5.35 6.43 5.40
N GLU A 178 -5.10 6.04 4.15
CA GLU A 178 -5.37 4.70 3.65
C GLU A 178 -4.35 3.68 4.16
N ALA A 179 -4.71 2.93 5.21
CA ALA A 179 -3.81 2.02 5.92
C ALA A 179 -3.15 0.96 5.02
N PHE A 180 -3.81 0.54 3.93
CA PHE A 180 -3.24 -0.45 3.01
C PHE A 180 -1.93 0.05 2.40
N PHE A 181 -1.80 1.35 2.14
CA PHE A 181 -0.65 1.90 1.45
C PHE A 181 0.60 1.77 2.31
N SER A 182 0.55 2.26 3.55
CA SER A 182 1.67 2.12 4.49
C SER A 182 2.05 0.66 4.73
N ARG A 183 1.06 -0.24 4.91
CA ARG A 183 1.32 -1.68 5.09
C ARG A 183 1.99 -2.30 3.86
N GLY A 184 1.48 -2.00 2.67
CA GLY A 184 2.04 -2.47 1.41
C GLY A 184 3.46 -1.96 1.19
N LYS A 185 3.74 -0.69 1.51
CA LYS A 185 5.11 -0.15 1.43
C LYS A 185 6.09 -0.84 2.37
N HIS A 186 5.67 -1.27 3.56
CA HIS A 186 6.51 -2.12 4.41
C HIS A 186 6.79 -3.48 3.77
N HIS A 187 5.80 -4.10 3.11
CA HIS A 187 6.02 -5.32 2.36
C HIS A 187 6.96 -5.12 1.17
N GLU A 188 6.86 -4.01 0.43
CA GLU A 188 7.81 -3.64 -0.64
C GLU A 188 9.23 -3.37 -0.12
N LEU A 189 9.36 -2.75 1.04
CA LEU A 189 10.67 -2.56 1.69
C LEU A 189 11.26 -3.90 2.15
N ALA A 190 10.42 -4.81 2.66
CA ALA A 190 10.83 -6.15 3.04
C ALA A 190 11.22 -6.99 1.83
N ASP A 191 10.52 -6.84 0.71
CA ASP A 191 10.83 -7.54 -0.54
C ASP A 191 12.20 -7.14 -1.10
N ARG A 192 12.52 -5.84 -1.01
CA ARG A 192 13.83 -5.28 -1.37
C ARG A 192 14.92 -5.57 -0.32
N GLY A 193 14.61 -6.27 0.78
CA GLY A 193 15.55 -6.55 1.87
C GLY A 193 16.01 -5.32 2.65
N ARG A 194 15.31 -4.18 2.53
CA ARG A 194 15.64 -2.94 3.27
C ARG A 194 15.16 -2.99 4.71
N VAL A 195 14.08 -3.72 4.96
CA VAL A 195 13.58 -4.05 6.30
C VAL A 195 13.36 -5.56 6.40
N GLY A 196 13.18 -6.07 7.61
CA GLY A 196 12.77 -7.44 7.80
C GLY A 196 12.20 -7.75 9.16
N TRP A 197 11.67 -8.96 9.30
CA TRP A 197 10.90 -9.32 10.49
C TRP A 197 11.66 -10.25 11.43
N HIS A 198 12.52 -11.12 10.90
CA HIS A 198 13.34 -12.03 11.71
C HIS A 198 14.60 -11.31 12.22
N PRO A 199 15.12 -11.60 13.44
CA PRO A 199 16.40 -11.06 13.92
C PRO A 199 17.54 -11.22 12.89
N ASP A 200 17.70 -12.43 12.36
CA ASP A 200 18.67 -12.74 11.29
C ASP A 200 18.18 -12.46 9.85
N PHE A 201 17.21 -11.56 9.63
CA PHE A 201 16.62 -11.40 8.28
C PHE A 201 17.67 -11.08 7.21
N ARG A 202 18.70 -10.30 7.55
CA ARG A 202 19.76 -9.91 6.58
C ARG A 202 20.47 -11.14 6.02
N GLU A 203 20.82 -12.10 6.89
CA GLU A 203 21.45 -13.35 6.48
C GLU A 203 20.45 -14.23 5.70
N ARG A 204 19.22 -14.36 6.19
CA ARG A 204 18.18 -15.17 5.53
C ARG A 204 17.85 -14.64 4.12
N VAL A 205 17.77 -13.32 3.92
CA VAL A 205 17.57 -12.68 2.62
C VAL A 205 18.78 -12.93 1.72
N ALA A 206 20.00 -12.75 2.23
CA ALA A 206 21.21 -13.01 1.44
C ALA A 206 21.28 -14.48 0.96
N ASN A 207 20.91 -15.43 1.82
CA ASN A 207 20.85 -16.85 1.47
C ASN A 207 19.75 -17.15 0.45
N LEU A 208 18.58 -16.53 0.58
CA LEU A 208 17.48 -16.66 -0.38
C LEU A 208 17.88 -16.17 -1.77
N ILE A 209 18.54 -15.01 -1.86
CA ILE A 209 19.02 -14.46 -3.14
C ILE A 209 20.06 -15.38 -3.78
N ARG A 210 21.00 -15.91 -2.99
CA ARG A 210 22.01 -16.87 -3.49
C ARG A 210 21.38 -18.16 -4.01
N ALA A 211 20.30 -18.65 -3.39
CA ALA A 211 19.62 -19.86 -3.81
C ALA A 211 18.84 -19.71 -5.14
N ARG A 212 18.59 -18.48 -5.59
CA ARG A 212 17.85 -18.15 -6.82
C ARG A 212 18.73 -17.79 -8.01
N ALA A 213 20.01 -17.49 -7.77
CA ALA A 213 20.99 -17.15 -8.78
C ALA A 213 21.56 -18.40 -9.48
#